data_AF-A0A7X1E3A7-F1
#
_entry.id   AF-A0A7X1E3A7-F1
#
_cell.length_a   1.000
_cell.length_b   1.000
_cell.length_c   1.000
_cell.angle_alpha   90.00
_cell.angle_beta   90.00
_cell.angle_gamma   90.00
#
_symmetry.space_group_name_H-M   'P 1'
#
loop_
_entity.id
_entity.type
_entity.pdbx_description
1 polymer ?
#
loop_
_entity_poly.entity_id
_entity_poly.type
_entity_poly.pdbx_seq_one_letter_code
_entity_poly.pdbx_strand_id
1 'polypeptide(L)'
;MSEKGQTEKVTVNIDGKDVEVPTGITMIEAAEIAGKEIPHYCYHPKLSISGNCRMCLVEMGMPMRDRGTGEPVMDDDGKQKIGWMPKPAIACNSKVSPGLHIKTDTDLVKDCRNGVMEFLLVNHPLDCPICDQAGECRLQEFATDYGRGYSRFIEEKNVKPKRTVLGPRVMLDDERCILCSRCIRFMSEVADDPVLGFTERGSYSTLTCFPGKNLDSNYSLNTVDICPVGALTSRDFRFKMRVWFLKSVKSICTESSVGANTEVWQREGKIYRITPRRNDAVNDTWMTDSGRALYQQVEAEGRLRQPVVKGSNATATEAVRAAGEILKSSEKIAIVASTHSSVEEQYYLSQLARSKKAKVFAVQHLGEEDGLLQSADRTPNTRGSLVTGLLSDLPSADLSDLASQIDSGAVDTVLAVHEDLVAAGLTEAQIAKVQLIQVATQKSASTALAAILIPSLTVFERSGSFINQQFRLQKFHAVIPGPAGLLSDLQIFASLKSLVEGETAATVQVKDAWNSLSSEIEELQGIQFRSIPDDGQTISAGNLANLPFPEKKSLKFDAREFAREAIGVSEAS
;
A
#
# COMPACT_ATOMS: atom_id res chain seq x y z
N MET A 1 30.94 6.21 12.49
CA MET A 1 30.83 7.57 11.92
C MET A 1 31.56 7.60 10.59
N SER A 2 30.80 7.52 9.51
CA SER A 2 31.15 7.93 8.14
C SER A 2 29.80 8.37 7.57
N GLU A 3 29.67 9.66 7.29
CA GLU A 3 28.46 10.27 6.73
C GLU A 3 28.19 9.67 5.35
N LYS A 4 27.16 8.83 5.22
CA LYS A 4 26.64 8.41 3.91
C LYS A 4 26.04 9.65 3.23
N GLY A 5 26.79 10.21 2.28
CA GLY A 5 26.31 11.06 1.18
C GLY A 5 25.61 12.36 1.58
N GLN A 6 26.37 13.40 1.93
CA GLN A 6 25.82 14.76 1.84
C GLN A 6 25.53 15.05 0.36
N THR A 7 24.26 15.06 -0.01
CA THR A 7 23.83 15.48 -1.35
C THR A 7 24.25 16.93 -1.55
N GLU A 8 25.15 17.18 -2.51
CA GLU A 8 25.58 18.53 -2.88
C GLU A 8 24.34 19.40 -3.13
N LYS A 9 24.24 20.55 -2.46
CA LYS A 9 23.10 21.46 -2.60
C LYS A 9 23.49 22.67 -3.45
N VAL A 10 22.52 23.18 -4.19
CA VAL A 10 22.63 24.43 -4.93
C VAL A 10 21.56 25.41 -4.46
N THR A 11 21.91 26.69 -4.40
CA THR A 11 20.95 27.76 -4.11
C THR A 11 20.27 28.18 -5.40
N VAL A 12 18.94 28.14 -5.39
CA VAL A 12 18.06 28.66 -6.45
C VAL A 12 17.10 29.68 -5.88
N ASN A 13 16.70 30.65 -6.68
CA ASN A 13 15.71 31.65 -6.32
C ASN A 13 14.34 31.24 -6.90
N ILE A 14 13.32 31.12 -6.06
CA ILE A 14 11.95 30.77 -6.44
C ILE A 14 11.03 31.89 -5.95
N ASP A 15 10.42 32.62 -6.88
CA ASP A 15 9.56 33.78 -6.61
C ASP A 15 10.21 34.81 -5.65
N GLY A 16 11.51 35.06 -5.82
CA GLY A 16 12.26 36.02 -5.00
C GLY A 16 12.81 35.45 -3.69
N LYS A 17 12.58 34.18 -3.38
CA LYS A 17 13.13 33.52 -2.19
C LYS A 17 14.23 32.54 -2.56
N ASP A 18 15.39 32.66 -1.89
CA ASP A 18 16.47 31.70 -2.06
C ASP A 18 16.18 30.42 -1.27
N VAL A 19 16.34 29.28 -1.95
CA VAL A 19 16.06 27.96 -1.42
C VAL A 19 17.24 27.05 -1.75
N GLU A 20 17.74 26.34 -0.75
CA GLU A 20 18.74 25.30 -0.95
C GLU A 20 18.06 24.00 -1.38
N VAL A 21 18.44 23.50 -2.55
CA VAL A 21 17.87 22.27 -3.10
C VAL A 21 18.98 21.30 -3.50
N PRO A 22 18.73 19.98 -3.46
CA PRO A 22 19.67 18.99 -3.97
C PRO A 22 20.07 19.25 -5.43
N THR A 23 21.34 19.05 -5.76
CA THR A 23 21.84 19.19 -7.13
C THR A 23 21.19 18.17 -8.06
N GLY A 24 20.86 18.58 -9.29
CA GLY A 24 20.41 17.69 -10.35
C GLY A 24 18.89 17.44 -10.39
N ILE A 25 18.12 17.92 -9.41
CA ILE A 25 16.66 17.86 -9.43
C ILE A 25 16.07 18.82 -10.48
N THR A 26 14.81 18.63 -10.81
CA THR A 26 14.04 19.47 -11.73
C THR A 26 13.51 20.73 -11.05
N MET A 27 13.15 21.74 -11.84
CA MET A 27 12.50 22.95 -11.32
C MET A 27 11.18 22.65 -10.60
N ILE A 28 10.44 21.61 -11.00
CA ILE A 28 9.18 21.23 -10.34
C ILE A 28 9.42 20.64 -8.94
N GLU A 29 10.45 19.81 -8.77
CA GLU A 29 10.85 19.26 -7.46
C GLU A 29 11.43 20.36 -6.55
N ALA A 30 12.19 21.30 -7.12
CA ALA A 30 12.69 22.45 -6.38
C ALA A 30 11.56 23.36 -5.88
N ALA A 31 10.54 23.59 -6.71
CA ALA A 31 9.34 24.32 -6.30
C ALA A 31 8.56 23.57 -5.21
N GLU A 32 8.44 22.24 -5.28
CA GLU A 32 7.81 21.42 -4.25
C GLU A 32 8.55 21.54 -2.90
N ILE A 33 9.89 21.50 -2.89
CA ILE A 33 10.71 21.74 -1.69
C ILE A 33 10.46 23.14 -1.11
N ALA A 34 10.23 24.13 -1.97
CA ALA A 34 9.87 25.50 -1.57
C ALA A 34 8.41 25.67 -1.14
N GLY A 35 7.61 24.60 -1.11
CA GLY A 35 6.18 24.63 -0.77
C GLY A 35 5.31 25.26 -1.85
N LYS A 36 5.76 25.26 -3.11
CA LYS A 36 5.08 25.83 -4.28
C LYS A 36 4.67 24.72 -5.25
N GLU A 37 3.36 24.54 -5.42
CA GLU A 37 2.83 23.60 -6.41
C GLU A 37 2.88 24.21 -7.82
N ILE A 38 3.52 23.51 -8.76
CA ILE A 38 3.44 23.84 -10.19
C ILE A 38 2.45 22.87 -10.85
N PRO A 39 1.38 23.34 -11.51
CA PRO A 39 0.36 22.47 -12.07
C PRO A 39 0.92 21.62 -13.22
N HIS A 40 0.57 20.34 -13.23
CA HIS A 40 1.10 19.38 -14.19
C HIS A 40 0.19 18.17 -14.44
N TYR A 41 0.15 17.67 -15.67
CA TYR A 41 -0.63 16.48 -16.03
C TYR A 41 0.19 15.27 -16.46
N CYS A 42 1.27 15.46 -17.20
CA CYS A 42 2.07 14.32 -17.67
C CYS A 42 3.17 13.94 -16.69
N TYR A 43 3.72 14.91 -15.95
CA TYR A 43 4.76 14.63 -14.96
C TYR A 43 4.25 13.71 -13.85
N HIS A 44 5.04 12.73 -13.46
CA HIS A 44 4.80 11.90 -12.29
C HIS A 44 6.19 11.57 -11.72
N PRO A 45 6.44 11.71 -10.41
CA PRO A 45 7.79 11.60 -9.84
C PRO A 45 8.42 10.21 -9.98
N LYS A 46 7.60 9.19 -10.26
CA LYS A 46 8.02 7.79 -10.43
C LYS A 46 7.94 7.29 -11.88
N LEU A 47 7.84 8.18 -12.87
CA LEU A 47 7.83 7.85 -14.30
C LEU A 47 8.78 8.76 -15.08
N SER A 48 9.22 8.33 -16.26
CA SER A 48 10.08 9.14 -17.13
C SER A 48 9.43 10.47 -17.53
N ILE A 49 10.22 11.51 -17.79
CA ILE A 49 9.69 12.84 -18.10
C ILE A 49 9.24 12.91 -19.57
N SER A 50 7.97 13.26 -19.80
CA SER A 50 7.40 13.38 -21.17
C SER A 50 7.37 14.82 -21.71
N GLY A 51 6.94 15.79 -20.88
CA GLY A 51 6.82 17.19 -21.30
C GLY A 51 5.73 17.49 -22.33
N ASN A 52 4.79 16.57 -22.60
CA ASN A 52 3.80 16.74 -23.66
C ASN A 52 2.62 17.65 -23.31
N CYS A 53 2.24 17.78 -22.02
CA CYS A 53 1.06 18.54 -21.60
C CYS A 53 1.28 20.06 -21.46
N ARG A 54 2.53 20.51 -21.28
CA ARG A 54 2.92 21.93 -21.11
C ARG A 54 2.24 22.71 -19.97
N MET A 55 1.54 22.07 -19.03
CA MET A 55 0.90 22.78 -17.91
C MET A 55 1.91 23.38 -16.91
N CYS A 56 3.11 22.78 -16.83
CA CYS A 56 4.16 23.17 -15.88
C CYS A 56 5.06 24.33 -16.35
N LEU A 57 4.57 25.20 -17.24
CA LEU A 57 5.37 26.32 -17.73
C LEU A 57 5.68 27.31 -16.60
N VAL A 58 6.93 27.77 -16.57
CA VAL A 58 7.45 28.79 -15.64
C VAL A 58 8.44 29.71 -16.36
N GLU A 59 8.63 30.91 -15.83
CA GLU A 59 9.70 31.79 -16.29
C GLU A 59 11.01 31.40 -15.61
N MET A 60 12.06 31.28 -16.44
CA MET A 60 13.38 30.84 -16.01
C MET A 60 14.39 31.93 -16.36
N GLY A 61 15.28 32.26 -15.43
CA GLY A 61 16.32 33.27 -15.61
C GLY A 61 17.63 32.87 -14.95
N MET A 62 18.73 33.36 -15.49
CA MET A 62 20.07 33.19 -14.91
C MET A 62 20.72 34.56 -14.66
N PRO A 63 21.61 34.69 -13.67
CA PRO A 63 22.34 35.93 -13.43
C PRO A 63 23.20 36.27 -14.64
N MET A 64 23.05 37.48 -15.18
CA MET A 64 23.74 37.91 -16.40
C MET A 64 25.22 38.12 -16.14
N ARG A 65 26.03 37.66 -17.09
CA ARG A 65 27.46 37.97 -17.19
C ARG A 65 27.75 38.58 -18.57
N ASP A 66 28.65 39.54 -18.61
CA ASP A 66 29.08 40.15 -19.85
C ASP A 66 29.75 39.11 -20.76
N ARG A 67 29.41 39.11 -22.05
CA ARG A 67 29.88 38.08 -23.00
C ARG A 67 31.34 38.24 -23.39
N GLY A 68 31.91 39.43 -23.23
CA GLY A 68 33.31 39.73 -23.54
C GLY A 68 34.22 39.62 -22.31
N THR A 69 33.80 40.18 -21.17
CA THR A 69 34.64 40.25 -19.95
C THR A 69 34.34 39.15 -18.94
N GLY A 70 33.17 38.50 -19.01
CA GLY A 70 32.74 37.49 -18.04
C GLY A 70 32.29 38.05 -16.68
N GLU A 71 32.32 39.38 -16.50
CA GLU A 71 31.96 40.05 -15.26
C GLU A 71 30.44 40.09 -15.04
N PRO A 72 29.94 40.10 -13.78
CA PRO A 72 28.53 40.25 -13.47
C PRO A 72 27.96 41.57 -14.02
N VAL A 73 26.86 41.49 -14.77
CA VAL A 73 26.11 42.70 -15.17
C VAL A 73 25.23 43.11 -14.02
N MET A 74 25.44 44.30 -13.46
CA MET A 74 24.62 44.83 -12.38
C MET A 74 23.41 45.61 -12.91
N ASP A 75 22.32 45.62 -12.15
CA ASP A 75 21.18 46.51 -12.34
C ASP A 75 21.36 47.85 -11.61
N ASP A 76 20.40 48.76 -11.79
CA ASP A 76 20.42 50.11 -11.20
C ASP A 76 20.36 50.08 -9.66
N ASP A 77 19.92 48.96 -9.07
CA ASP A 77 19.85 48.73 -7.62
C ASP A 77 21.14 48.06 -7.07
N GLY A 78 22.16 47.87 -7.91
CA GLY A 78 23.44 47.26 -7.55
C GLY A 78 23.40 45.74 -7.36
N LYS A 79 22.32 45.07 -7.76
CA LYS A 79 22.19 43.61 -7.78
C LYS A 79 22.56 43.05 -9.14
N GLN A 80 22.97 41.79 -9.20
CA GLN A 80 23.25 41.16 -10.49
C GLN A 80 21.95 41.02 -11.30
N LYS A 81 21.91 41.61 -12.48
CA LYS A 81 20.76 41.59 -13.38
C LYS A 81 20.43 40.17 -13.79
N ILE A 82 19.16 39.78 -13.70
CA ILE A 82 18.70 38.46 -14.14
C ILE A 82 18.28 38.50 -15.62
N GLY A 83 18.89 37.62 -16.42
CA GLY A 83 18.56 37.42 -17.82
C GLY A 83 17.45 36.39 -17.95
N TRP A 84 16.20 36.85 -17.95
CA TRP A 84 15.03 36.01 -18.17
C TRP A 84 14.99 35.46 -19.59
N MET A 85 14.69 34.17 -19.75
CA MET A 85 14.51 33.56 -21.06
C MET A 85 13.28 34.15 -21.78
N PRO A 86 13.35 34.36 -23.10
CA PRO A 86 12.24 34.95 -23.86
C PRO A 86 11.01 34.04 -23.98
N LYS A 87 11.15 32.74 -23.70
CA LYS A 87 10.06 31.77 -23.72
C LYS A 87 10.00 31.04 -22.38
N PRO A 88 8.80 30.78 -21.83
CA PRO A 88 8.64 29.95 -20.64
C PRO A 88 9.22 28.55 -20.84
N ALA A 89 9.84 28.02 -19.80
CA ALA A 89 10.44 26.69 -19.77
C ALA A 89 9.50 25.69 -19.07
N ILE A 90 9.63 24.40 -19.40
CA ILE A 90 8.89 23.33 -18.71
C ILE A 90 9.57 22.99 -17.39
N ALA A 91 8.87 23.17 -16.26
CA ALA A 91 9.43 22.89 -14.95
C ALA A 91 9.73 21.41 -14.71
N CYS A 92 9.02 20.51 -15.39
CA CYS A 92 9.15 19.07 -15.19
C CYS A 92 10.42 18.43 -15.76
N ASN A 93 11.17 19.13 -16.62
CA ASN A 93 12.38 18.58 -17.25
C ASN A 93 13.62 19.46 -17.03
N SER A 94 13.44 20.78 -17.01
CA SER A 94 14.56 21.68 -16.80
C SER A 94 15.15 21.46 -15.40
N LYS A 95 16.45 21.15 -15.36
CA LYS A 95 17.19 20.92 -14.11
C LYS A 95 17.57 22.24 -13.46
N VAL A 96 17.69 22.21 -12.13
CA VAL A 96 18.23 23.33 -11.37
C VAL A 96 19.73 23.49 -11.57
N SER A 97 20.20 24.72 -11.54
CA SER A 97 21.62 25.08 -11.55
C SER A 97 21.90 26.21 -10.55
N PRO A 98 23.12 26.35 -10.02
CA PRO A 98 23.46 27.43 -9.10
C PRO A 98 23.05 28.81 -9.63
N GLY A 99 22.35 29.59 -8.83
CA GLY A 99 21.89 30.93 -9.18
C GLY A 99 20.67 30.96 -10.12
N LEU A 100 20.06 29.83 -10.44
CA LEU A 100 18.83 29.78 -11.23
C LEU A 100 17.70 30.56 -10.54
N HIS A 101 17.02 31.41 -11.30
CA HIS A 101 15.84 32.13 -10.86
C HIS A 101 14.59 31.60 -11.58
N ILE A 102 13.54 31.34 -10.80
CA ILE A 102 12.28 30.78 -11.26
C ILE A 102 11.15 31.71 -10.81
N LYS A 103 10.28 32.11 -11.74
CA LYS A 103 9.02 32.78 -11.42
C LYS A 103 7.85 31.91 -11.83
N THR A 104 6.93 31.68 -10.88
CA THR A 104 5.82 30.75 -11.04
C THR A 104 4.46 31.42 -11.22
N ASP A 105 4.36 32.74 -10.99
CA ASP A 105 3.08 33.47 -10.90
C ASP A 105 3.03 34.80 -11.70
N THR A 106 3.87 34.96 -12.72
CA THR A 106 3.83 36.15 -13.59
C THR A 106 2.62 36.13 -14.52
N ASP A 107 2.27 37.29 -15.09
CA ASP A 107 1.19 37.40 -16.08
C ASP A 107 1.45 36.52 -17.32
N LEU A 108 2.71 36.42 -17.76
CA LEU A 108 3.10 35.54 -18.85
C LEU A 108 2.85 34.06 -18.51
N VAL A 109 3.22 33.62 -17.31
CA VAL A 109 3.01 32.24 -16.86
C VAL A 109 1.51 31.95 -16.72
N LYS A 110 0.74 32.88 -16.16
CA LYS A 110 -0.72 32.78 -16.04
C LYS A 110 -1.38 32.66 -17.40
N ASP A 111 -1.01 33.49 -18.38
CA ASP A 111 -1.59 33.42 -19.72
C ASP A 111 -1.21 32.10 -20.44
N CYS A 112 0.02 31.62 -20.27
CA CYS A 112 0.42 30.32 -20.81
C CYS A 112 -0.39 29.16 -20.22
N ARG A 113 -0.58 29.12 -18.89
CA ARG A 113 -1.39 28.09 -18.22
C ARG A 113 -2.86 28.16 -18.66
N ASN A 114 -3.41 29.36 -18.77
CA ASN A 114 -4.75 29.57 -19.32
C ASN A 114 -4.89 29.04 -20.75
N GLY A 115 -3.92 29.32 -21.62
CA GLY A 115 -3.92 28.83 -23.00
C GLY A 115 -3.81 27.30 -23.08
N VAL A 116 -2.93 26.69 -22.27
CA VAL A 116 -2.82 25.23 -22.18
C VAL A 116 -4.13 24.61 -21.70
N MET A 117 -4.73 25.16 -20.65
CA MET A 117 -6.01 24.70 -20.12
C MET A 117 -7.11 24.78 -21.17
N GLU A 118 -7.17 25.88 -21.92
CA GLU A 118 -8.12 26.03 -23.01
C GLU A 118 -7.95 24.92 -24.06
N PHE A 119 -6.73 24.67 -24.55
CA PHE A 119 -6.47 23.60 -25.51
C PHE A 119 -6.85 22.21 -24.99
N LEU A 120 -6.64 21.93 -23.71
CA LEU A 120 -7.04 20.67 -23.10
C LEU A 120 -8.57 20.52 -23.06
N LEU A 121 -9.30 21.63 -22.83
CA LEU A 121 -10.76 21.64 -22.72
C LEU A 121 -11.48 21.77 -24.08
N VAL A 122 -10.79 22.17 -25.16
CA VAL A 122 -11.38 22.34 -26.51
C VAL A 122 -12.15 21.08 -26.92
N ASN A 123 -11.52 19.90 -26.87
CA ASN A 123 -12.16 18.63 -27.26
C ASN A 123 -12.58 17.77 -26.07
N HIS A 124 -12.35 18.20 -24.83
CA HIS A 124 -12.80 17.46 -23.65
C HIS A 124 -14.33 17.51 -23.53
N PRO A 125 -15.01 16.38 -23.23
CA PRO A 125 -16.47 16.31 -23.17
C PRO A 125 -17.01 16.99 -21.90
N LEU A 126 -18.27 17.42 -21.96
CA LEU A 126 -19.01 17.98 -20.83
C LEU A 126 -19.59 16.87 -19.93
N ASP A 127 -18.75 15.91 -19.58
CA ASP A 127 -19.14 14.67 -18.91
C ASP A 127 -19.01 14.75 -17.38
N CYS A 128 -18.55 15.87 -16.82
CA CYS A 128 -18.28 15.98 -15.38
C CYS A 128 -19.38 15.44 -14.46
N PRO A 129 -20.70 15.65 -14.71
CA PRO A 129 -21.74 15.10 -13.85
C PRO A 129 -21.80 13.55 -13.81
N ILE A 130 -21.49 12.92 -14.95
CA ILE A 130 -21.53 11.46 -15.11
C ILE A 130 -20.14 10.80 -14.94
N CYS A 131 -19.06 11.58 -14.99
CA CYS A 131 -17.70 11.13 -14.84
C CYS A 131 -17.46 10.59 -13.42
N ASP A 132 -16.80 9.44 -13.32
CA ASP A 132 -16.51 8.80 -12.03
C ASP A 132 -15.42 9.54 -11.24
N GLN A 133 -14.43 10.07 -11.96
CA GLN A 133 -13.32 10.87 -11.41
C GLN A 133 -13.77 12.25 -10.91
N ALA A 134 -15.03 12.64 -11.10
CA ALA A 134 -15.51 13.93 -10.63
C ALA A 134 -15.28 14.07 -9.12
N GLY A 135 -14.71 15.20 -8.70
CA GLY A 135 -14.34 15.44 -7.31
C GLY A 135 -12.93 15.00 -6.91
N GLU A 136 -12.25 14.20 -7.75
CA GLU A 136 -10.83 13.85 -7.64
C GLU A 136 -10.10 13.99 -8.99
N CYS A 137 -10.61 14.87 -9.86
CA CYS A 137 -10.10 15.09 -11.20
C CYS A 137 -9.16 16.29 -11.21
N ARG A 138 -7.86 16.07 -11.43
CA ARG A 138 -6.87 17.16 -11.54
C ARG A 138 -7.16 18.12 -12.68
N LEU A 139 -7.84 17.66 -13.76
CA LEU A 139 -8.28 18.57 -14.81
C LEU A 139 -9.34 19.55 -14.32
N GLN A 140 -10.28 19.10 -13.49
CA GLN A 140 -11.32 19.94 -12.91
C GLN A 140 -10.73 20.96 -11.92
N GLU A 141 -9.84 20.51 -11.03
CA GLU A 141 -9.17 21.37 -10.05
C GLU A 141 -8.38 22.47 -10.75
N PHE A 142 -7.44 22.10 -11.63
CA PHE A 142 -6.61 23.09 -12.30
C PHE A 142 -7.38 23.97 -13.30
N ALA A 143 -8.50 23.50 -13.87
CA ALA A 143 -9.38 24.36 -14.67
C ALA A 143 -10.03 25.46 -13.82
N THR A 144 -10.30 25.17 -12.55
CA THR A 144 -10.84 26.14 -11.59
C THR A 144 -9.76 27.10 -11.13
N ASP A 145 -8.56 26.60 -10.82
CA ASP A 145 -7.47 27.40 -10.25
C ASP A 145 -6.70 28.23 -11.29
N TYR A 146 -6.51 27.67 -12.50
CA TYR A 146 -5.63 28.23 -13.53
C TYR A 146 -6.32 28.46 -14.89
N GLY A 147 -7.62 28.19 -15.00
CA GLY A 147 -8.39 28.38 -16.22
C GLY A 147 -9.13 29.73 -16.28
N ARG A 148 -9.61 30.09 -17.48
CA ARG A 148 -10.29 31.38 -17.74
C ARG A 148 -11.73 31.45 -17.21
N GLY A 149 -12.33 30.33 -16.82
CA GLY A 149 -13.72 30.24 -16.35
C GLY A 149 -14.81 30.26 -17.44
N TYR A 150 -14.47 30.54 -18.70
CA TYR A 150 -15.38 30.45 -19.85
C TYR A 150 -14.68 29.85 -21.07
N SER A 151 -15.46 29.22 -21.96
CA SER A 151 -14.97 28.67 -23.24
C SER A 151 -15.20 29.68 -24.36
N ARG A 152 -14.21 29.82 -25.26
CA ARG A 152 -14.36 30.52 -26.55
C ARG A 152 -14.68 29.57 -27.70
N PHE A 153 -14.55 28.26 -27.47
CA PHE A 153 -14.77 27.23 -28.47
C PHE A 153 -16.27 27.01 -28.67
N ILE A 154 -16.76 27.30 -29.87
CA ILE A 154 -18.17 27.20 -30.29
C ILE A 154 -18.40 26.14 -31.38
N GLU A 155 -17.32 25.47 -31.81
CA GLU A 155 -17.36 24.45 -32.86
C GLU A 155 -17.75 23.08 -32.29
N GLU A 156 -17.94 22.11 -33.18
CA GLU A 156 -18.19 20.72 -32.79
C GLU A 156 -16.93 20.06 -32.21
N LYS A 157 -17.08 19.42 -31.05
CA LYS A 157 -15.99 18.69 -30.39
C LYS A 157 -15.74 17.36 -31.10
N ASN A 158 -14.48 16.94 -31.15
CA ASN A 158 -14.13 15.60 -31.62
C ASN A 158 -14.71 14.53 -30.69
N VAL A 159 -15.55 13.65 -31.24
CA VAL A 159 -16.11 12.51 -30.51
C VAL A 159 -15.19 11.30 -30.68
N LYS A 160 -14.76 10.71 -29.56
CA LYS A 160 -13.92 9.50 -29.52
C LYS A 160 -14.68 8.33 -28.89
N PRO A 161 -14.19 7.08 -29.04
CA PRO A 161 -14.83 5.92 -28.43
C PRO A 161 -15.03 6.07 -26.92
N LYS A 162 -16.21 5.69 -26.43
CA LYS A 162 -16.56 5.64 -25.00
C LYS A 162 -16.75 4.20 -24.57
N ARG A 163 -16.61 3.91 -23.27
CA ARG A 163 -16.89 2.59 -22.67
C ARG A 163 -16.11 1.43 -23.32
N THR A 164 -14.91 1.72 -23.79
CA THR A 164 -14.04 0.70 -24.38
C THR A 164 -13.47 -0.16 -23.26
N VAL A 165 -13.66 -1.47 -23.35
CA VAL A 165 -13.09 -2.41 -22.38
C VAL A 165 -11.65 -2.67 -22.78
N LEU A 166 -10.69 -2.13 -22.03
CA LEU A 166 -9.27 -2.41 -22.26
C LEU A 166 -8.84 -3.74 -21.64
N GLY A 167 -9.55 -4.20 -20.60
CA GLY A 167 -9.25 -5.45 -19.92
C GLY A 167 -10.29 -5.82 -18.87
N PRO A 168 -9.99 -6.83 -18.03
CA PRO A 168 -10.93 -7.33 -17.02
C PRO A 168 -11.29 -6.25 -15.98
N ARG A 169 -10.39 -5.32 -15.70
CA ARG A 169 -10.51 -4.36 -14.57
C ARG A 169 -10.63 -2.89 -14.99
N VAL A 170 -10.23 -2.52 -16.21
CA VAL A 170 -10.14 -1.11 -16.64
C VAL A 170 -11.08 -0.83 -17.82
N MET A 171 -11.83 0.28 -17.73
CA MET A 171 -12.66 0.83 -18.79
C MET A 171 -12.12 2.19 -19.24
N LEU A 172 -12.08 2.40 -20.57
CA LEU A 172 -11.63 3.62 -21.23
C LEU A 172 -12.81 4.41 -21.81
N ASP A 173 -12.91 5.68 -21.42
CA ASP A 173 -13.63 6.73 -22.15
C ASP A 173 -12.62 7.68 -22.79
N ASP A 174 -12.24 7.42 -24.05
CA ASP A 174 -11.09 8.06 -24.69
C ASP A 174 -11.30 9.55 -24.97
N GLU A 175 -12.54 10.00 -25.10
CA GLU A 175 -12.86 11.43 -25.21
C GLU A 175 -12.42 12.25 -23.99
N ARG A 176 -12.33 11.63 -22.81
CA ARG A 176 -11.84 12.29 -21.60
C ARG A 176 -10.31 12.30 -21.54
N CYS A 177 -9.64 11.50 -22.36
CA CYS A 177 -8.19 11.38 -22.35
C CYS A 177 -7.52 12.65 -22.88
N ILE A 178 -6.62 13.22 -22.09
CA ILE A 178 -5.82 14.40 -22.45
C ILE A 178 -4.45 14.04 -23.02
N LEU A 179 -4.26 12.79 -23.44
CA LEU A 179 -3.04 12.29 -24.09
C LEU A 179 -1.73 12.53 -23.28
N CYS A 180 -1.81 12.54 -21.95
CA CYS A 180 -0.66 12.81 -21.07
C CYS A 180 0.40 11.69 -21.03
N SER A 181 0.12 10.53 -21.65
CA SER A 181 0.97 9.32 -21.73
C SER A 181 1.35 8.65 -20.40
N ARG A 182 0.80 9.06 -19.24
CA ARG A 182 1.15 8.45 -17.94
C ARG A 182 0.88 6.94 -17.90
N CYS A 183 -0.28 6.50 -18.39
CA CYS A 183 -0.65 5.09 -18.44
C CYS A 183 0.30 4.27 -19.33
N ILE A 184 0.66 4.79 -20.51
CA ILE A 184 1.59 4.13 -21.44
C ILE A 184 2.97 3.97 -20.79
N ARG A 185 3.51 5.05 -20.22
CA ARG A 185 4.82 5.02 -19.54
C ARG A 185 4.82 4.09 -18.34
N PHE A 186 3.78 4.11 -17.50
CA PHE A 186 3.66 3.19 -16.38
C PHE A 186 3.69 1.72 -16.84
N MET A 187 2.88 1.38 -17.85
CA MET A 187 2.82 0.02 -18.36
C MET A 187 4.15 -0.42 -18.97
N SER A 188 4.88 0.48 -19.64
CA SER A 188 6.17 0.16 -20.25
C SER A 188 7.36 0.18 -19.28
N GLU A 189 7.36 1.02 -18.26
CA GLU A 189 8.54 1.30 -17.42
C GLU A 189 8.47 0.61 -16.06
N VAL A 190 7.26 0.41 -15.53
CA VAL A 190 7.06 -0.11 -14.17
C VAL A 190 6.43 -1.50 -14.21
N ALA A 191 5.32 -1.66 -14.93
CA ALA A 191 4.65 -2.96 -15.00
C ALA A 191 5.31 -3.95 -15.98
N ASP A 192 6.31 -3.49 -16.75
CA ASP A 192 7.02 -4.26 -17.79
C ASP A 192 6.10 -5.01 -18.77
N ASP A 193 4.96 -4.38 -19.10
CA ASP A 193 3.97 -4.90 -20.05
C ASP A 193 3.49 -3.76 -20.96
N PRO A 194 4.24 -3.42 -22.03
CA PRO A 194 3.96 -2.28 -22.92
C PRO A 194 2.76 -2.56 -23.85
N VAL A 195 1.57 -2.74 -23.27
CA VAL A 195 0.34 -3.05 -24.00
C VAL A 195 -0.41 -1.81 -24.49
N LEU A 196 -0.22 -0.66 -23.85
CA LEU A 196 -0.91 0.59 -24.19
C LEU A 196 -0.11 1.44 -25.17
N GLY A 197 -0.80 2.07 -26.13
CA GLY A 197 -0.20 3.00 -27.08
C GLY A 197 -1.17 4.03 -27.61
N PHE A 198 -0.64 5.10 -28.22
CA PHE A 198 -1.45 6.02 -29.02
C PHE A 198 -1.45 5.59 -30.48
N THR A 199 -2.64 5.57 -31.08
CA THR A 199 -2.84 5.43 -32.52
C THR A 199 -3.32 6.76 -33.11
N GLU A 200 -3.32 6.88 -34.44
CA GLU A 200 -3.64 8.11 -35.16
C GLU A 200 -2.68 9.27 -34.86
N ARG A 201 -2.99 10.48 -35.34
CA ARG A 201 -2.18 11.69 -35.15
C ARG A 201 -3.04 12.94 -34.95
N GLY A 202 -2.47 13.95 -34.29
CA GLY A 202 -3.15 15.23 -34.04
C GLY A 202 -4.35 15.07 -33.11
N SER A 203 -5.41 15.83 -33.37
CA SER A 203 -6.64 15.83 -32.53
C SER A 203 -7.43 14.52 -32.58
N TYR A 204 -7.10 13.60 -33.49
CA TYR A 204 -7.70 12.27 -33.61
C TYR A 204 -6.91 11.18 -32.88
N SER A 205 -5.81 11.52 -32.21
CA SER A 205 -5.01 10.53 -31.47
C SER A 205 -5.85 9.83 -30.40
N THR A 206 -5.81 8.51 -30.35
CA THR A 206 -6.61 7.68 -29.45
C THR A 206 -5.74 6.73 -28.65
N LEU A 207 -6.05 6.55 -27.37
CA LEU A 207 -5.42 5.53 -26.53
C LEU A 207 -6.05 4.17 -26.84
N THR A 208 -5.24 3.14 -27.06
CA THR A 208 -5.72 1.77 -27.27
C THR A 208 -4.72 0.74 -26.76
N CYS A 209 -5.14 -0.53 -26.70
CA CYS A 209 -4.25 -1.66 -26.52
C CYS A 209 -3.65 -2.08 -27.87
N PHE A 210 -2.45 -2.67 -27.85
CA PHE A 210 -1.87 -3.33 -29.01
C PHE A 210 -2.84 -4.40 -29.55
N PRO A 211 -3.02 -4.54 -30.88
CA PRO A 211 -3.95 -5.52 -31.44
C PRO A 211 -3.71 -6.94 -30.90
N GLY A 212 -4.77 -7.57 -30.38
CA GLY A 212 -4.71 -8.92 -29.81
C GLY A 212 -4.23 -9.00 -28.36
N LYS A 213 -3.90 -7.87 -27.72
CA LYS A 213 -3.57 -7.80 -26.29
C LYS A 213 -4.65 -7.05 -25.50
N ASN A 214 -4.73 -7.35 -24.21
CA ASN A 214 -5.60 -6.68 -23.25
C ASN A 214 -4.75 -6.10 -22.10
N LEU A 215 -5.27 -5.08 -21.44
CA LEU A 215 -4.72 -4.55 -20.20
C LEU A 215 -5.15 -5.43 -19.02
N ASP A 216 -4.48 -6.57 -18.84
CA ASP A 216 -4.81 -7.60 -17.84
C ASP A 216 -3.69 -7.94 -16.85
N SER A 217 -2.54 -7.25 -16.94
CA SER A 217 -1.47 -7.26 -15.94
C SER A 217 -1.99 -7.04 -14.51
N ASN A 218 -1.34 -7.67 -13.51
CA ASN A 218 -1.63 -7.49 -12.08
C ASN A 218 -1.33 -6.07 -11.56
N TYR A 219 -0.99 -5.12 -12.44
CA TYR A 219 -0.76 -3.72 -12.10
C TYR A 219 -1.65 -2.76 -12.90
N SER A 220 -2.65 -3.27 -13.63
CA SER A 220 -3.48 -2.48 -14.54
C SER A 220 -4.22 -1.34 -13.86
N LEU A 221 -4.70 -1.49 -12.62
CA LEU A 221 -5.47 -0.44 -11.94
C LEU A 221 -4.60 0.75 -11.48
N ASN A 222 -3.27 0.61 -11.42
CA ASN A 222 -2.40 1.77 -11.21
C ASN A 222 -2.53 2.78 -12.36
N THR A 223 -2.92 2.33 -13.58
CA THR A 223 -3.21 3.22 -14.70
C THR A 223 -4.44 4.11 -14.44
N VAL A 224 -5.39 3.63 -13.61
CA VAL A 224 -6.54 4.42 -13.15
C VAL A 224 -6.08 5.46 -12.14
N ASP A 225 -5.27 5.07 -11.15
CA ASP A 225 -4.81 5.99 -10.10
C ASP A 225 -3.97 7.15 -10.66
N ILE A 226 -3.08 6.88 -11.62
CA ILE A 226 -2.22 7.93 -12.19
C ILE A 226 -2.92 8.77 -13.26
N CYS A 227 -4.09 8.34 -13.74
CA CYS A 227 -4.82 9.05 -14.78
C CYS A 227 -5.32 10.38 -14.19
N PRO A 228 -4.88 11.55 -14.68
CA PRO A 228 -5.28 12.83 -14.10
C PRO A 228 -6.73 13.23 -14.42
N VAL A 229 -7.44 12.38 -15.18
CA VAL A 229 -8.77 12.59 -15.75
C VAL A 229 -9.55 11.29 -15.67
N GLY A 230 -10.87 11.34 -15.77
CA GLY A 230 -11.73 10.14 -15.74
C GLY A 230 -11.77 9.34 -17.05
N ALA A 231 -10.65 9.25 -17.77
CA ALA A 231 -10.54 8.49 -19.01
C ALA A 231 -10.37 6.99 -18.72
N LEU A 232 -9.49 6.63 -17.79
CA LEU A 232 -9.31 5.26 -17.33
C LEU A 232 -10.00 5.13 -15.97
N THR A 233 -10.91 4.17 -15.84
CA THR A 233 -11.71 3.97 -14.62
C THR A 233 -11.78 2.50 -14.26
N SER A 234 -11.87 2.21 -12.96
CA SER A 234 -12.06 0.84 -12.46
C SER A 234 -13.46 0.35 -12.82
N ARG A 235 -13.54 -0.81 -13.48
CA ARG A 235 -14.82 -1.46 -13.80
C ARG A 235 -15.60 -1.86 -12.56
N ASP A 236 -14.91 -2.14 -11.45
CA ASP A 236 -15.59 -2.46 -10.20
C ASP A 236 -16.14 -1.20 -9.52
N PHE A 237 -15.37 -0.13 -9.41
CA PHE A 237 -15.79 1.05 -8.63
C PHE A 237 -16.73 1.99 -9.39
N ARG A 238 -16.58 2.05 -10.72
CA ARG A 238 -17.26 3.03 -11.57
C ARG A 238 -18.76 3.08 -11.32
N PHE A 239 -19.25 4.28 -11.02
CA PHE A 239 -20.66 4.61 -10.77
C PHE A 239 -21.27 4.01 -9.49
N LYS A 240 -20.48 3.36 -8.62
CA LYS A 240 -20.97 2.87 -7.32
C LYS A 240 -21.06 3.96 -6.26
N MET A 241 -20.13 4.91 -6.24
CA MET A 241 -20.08 5.98 -5.24
C MET A 241 -19.32 7.19 -5.76
N ARG A 242 -19.56 8.38 -5.19
CA ARG A 242 -18.72 9.58 -5.41
C ARG A 242 -17.72 9.74 -4.29
N VAL A 243 -16.52 10.20 -4.62
CA VAL A 243 -15.39 10.25 -3.70
C VAL A 243 -15.58 11.17 -2.51
N TRP A 244 -16.29 12.30 -2.67
CA TRP A 244 -16.60 13.21 -1.56
C TRP A 244 -17.54 12.62 -0.50
N PHE A 245 -18.17 11.47 -0.77
CA PHE A 245 -18.93 10.74 0.24
C PHE A 245 -18.12 9.66 0.96
N LEU A 246 -16.97 9.27 0.42
CA LEU A 246 -16.14 8.23 0.99
C LEU A 246 -15.25 8.81 2.09
N LYS A 247 -14.97 7.99 3.09
CA LYS A 247 -13.92 8.23 4.08
C LYS A 247 -12.77 7.28 3.80
N SER A 248 -11.55 7.80 3.80
CA SER A 248 -10.33 6.99 3.65
C SER A 248 -9.77 6.62 5.03
N VAL A 249 -9.23 5.41 5.15
CA VAL A 249 -8.48 4.96 6.32
C VAL A 249 -7.17 4.34 5.83
N LYS A 250 -6.06 4.69 6.48
CA LYS A 250 -4.74 4.14 6.18
C LYS A 250 -4.66 2.69 6.66
N SER A 251 -4.23 1.80 5.76
CA SER A 251 -4.08 0.37 6.02
C SER A 251 -2.87 -0.19 5.26
N ILE A 252 -2.68 -1.51 5.35
CA ILE A 252 -1.60 -2.27 4.74
C ILE A 252 -2.18 -3.43 3.93
N CYS A 253 -1.61 -3.69 2.75
CA CYS A 253 -1.95 -4.84 1.93
C CYS A 253 -1.49 -6.13 2.60
N THR A 254 -2.39 -7.10 2.75
CA THR A 254 -2.08 -8.40 3.39
C THR A 254 -1.85 -9.54 2.39
N GLU A 255 -1.65 -9.23 1.11
CA GLU A 255 -1.46 -10.25 0.07
C GLU A 255 -0.12 -10.97 0.16
N SER A 256 0.92 -10.29 0.64
CA SER A 256 2.28 -10.80 0.70
C SER A 256 3.10 -10.05 1.73
N SER A 257 4.32 -10.54 1.97
CA SER A 257 5.26 -9.96 2.94
C SER A 257 5.77 -8.57 2.55
N VAL A 258 5.47 -8.05 1.35
CA VAL A 258 5.82 -6.68 0.94
C VAL A 258 5.18 -5.64 1.86
N GLY A 259 3.92 -5.84 2.27
CA GLY A 259 3.21 -4.90 3.13
C GLY A 259 2.98 -3.53 2.49
N ALA A 260 2.57 -3.50 1.21
CA ALA A 260 2.30 -2.25 0.48
C ALA A 260 1.31 -1.35 1.24
N ASN A 261 1.59 -0.06 1.30
CA ASN A 261 0.75 0.90 2.02
C ASN A 261 -0.48 1.25 1.20
N THR A 262 -1.65 1.28 1.84
CA THR A 262 -2.93 1.45 1.15
C THR A 262 -3.80 2.48 1.85
N GLU A 263 -4.73 3.06 1.08
CA GLU A 263 -5.91 3.75 1.60
C GLU A 263 -7.15 2.93 1.23
N VAL A 264 -7.95 2.63 2.25
CA VAL A 264 -9.20 1.88 2.09
C VAL A 264 -10.36 2.85 2.21
N TRP A 265 -11.20 2.89 1.17
CA TRP A 265 -12.29 3.85 1.06
C TRP A 265 -13.62 3.20 1.42
N GLN A 266 -14.29 3.77 2.41
CA GLN A 266 -15.52 3.23 2.97
C GLN A 266 -16.62 4.28 3.10
N ARG A 267 -17.85 3.79 3.15
CA ARG A 267 -19.02 4.57 3.58
C ARG A 267 -20.02 3.62 4.23
N GLU A 268 -20.61 4.06 5.34
CA GLU A 268 -21.72 3.35 6.02
C GLU A 268 -21.37 1.88 6.34
N GLY A 269 -20.13 1.62 6.74
CA GLY A 269 -19.66 0.27 7.10
C GLY A 269 -19.37 -0.65 5.92
N LYS A 270 -19.40 -0.13 4.69
CA LYS A 270 -19.05 -0.86 3.46
C LYS A 270 -17.79 -0.30 2.82
N ILE A 271 -16.89 -1.18 2.40
CA ILE A 271 -15.69 -0.83 1.63
C ILE A 271 -16.04 -0.81 0.14
N TYR A 272 -15.61 0.23 -0.57
CA TYR A 272 -15.89 0.41 -1.99
C TYR A 272 -14.66 0.20 -2.88
N ARG A 273 -13.47 0.61 -2.41
CA ARG A 273 -12.21 0.45 -3.15
C ARG A 273 -11.00 0.52 -2.22
N ILE A 274 -9.88 -0.02 -2.69
CA ILE A 274 -8.55 0.16 -2.09
C ILE A 274 -7.66 0.87 -3.13
N THR A 275 -6.94 1.91 -2.71
CA THR A 275 -5.95 2.63 -3.53
C THR A 275 -4.57 2.58 -2.86
N PRO A 276 -3.48 2.73 -3.62
CA PRO A 276 -2.14 2.80 -3.04
C PRO A 276 -2.01 4.09 -2.22
N ARG A 277 -1.23 4.01 -1.14
CA ARG A 277 -0.74 5.17 -0.40
C ARG A 277 0.76 5.28 -0.64
N ARG A 278 1.24 6.50 -0.86
CA ARG A 278 2.65 6.72 -1.15
C ARG A 278 3.52 6.31 0.04
N ASN A 279 4.50 5.44 -0.20
CA ASN A 279 5.60 5.14 0.72
C ASN A 279 6.83 4.74 -0.10
N ASP A 280 7.77 5.66 -0.25
CA ASP A 280 8.95 5.52 -1.08
C ASP A 280 9.94 4.43 -0.58
N ALA A 281 9.78 3.96 0.66
CA ALA A 281 10.55 2.86 1.22
C ALA A 281 9.94 1.48 0.94
N VAL A 282 8.66 1.39 0.53
CA VAL A 282 7.94 0.11 0.35
C VAL A 282 7.39 -0.02 -1.07
N ASN A 283 6.35 0.74 -1.41
CA ASN A 283 5.58 0.54 -2.64
C ASN A 283 5.63 1.73 -3.60
N ASP A 284 6.44 2.76 -3.31
CA ASP A 284 6.38 4.06 -3.97
C ASP A 284 4.93 4.56 -4.01
N THR A 285 4.25 4.50 -5.15
CA THR A 285 2.84 4.87 -5.32
C THR A 285 2.00 3.76 -5.94
N TRP A 286 2.52 2.53 -5.95
CA TRP A 286 1.96 1.40 -6.69
C TRP A 286 1.32 0.38 -5.77
N MET A 287 0.45 -0.46 -6.35
CA MET A 287 -0.16 -1.60 -5.68
C MET A 287 -0.63 -2.64 -6.71
N THR A 288 -0.57 -3.91 -6.35
CA THR A 288 -1.12 -5.04 -7.10
C THR A 288 -2.65 -4.95 -7.24
N ASP A 289 -3.18 -5.47 -8.33
CA ASP A 289 -4.62 -5.55 -8.59
C ASP A 289 -5.27 -6.62 -7.71
N SER A 290 -4.59 -7.74 -7.47
CA SER A 290 -4.95 -8.77 -6.50
C SER A 290 -5.09 -8.20 -5.09
N GLY A 291 -4.15 -7.37 -4.65
CA GLY A 291 -4.20 -6.68 -3.36
C GLY A 291 -5.41 -5.76 -3.22
N ARG A 292 -5.83 -5.12 -4.32
CA ARG A 292 -7.04 -4.27 -4.34
C ARG A 292 -8.34 -5.06 -4.19
N ALA A 293 -8.34 -6.34 -4.54
CA ALA A 293 -9.51 -7.20 -4.42
C ALA A 293 -9.71 -7.76 -3.00
N LEU A 294 -8.73 -7.60 -2.10
CA LEU A 294 -8.76 -8.20 -0.76
C LEU A 294 -9.98 -7.79 0.09
N TYR A 295 -10.57 -6.61 -0.12
CA TYR A 295 -11.77 -6.22 0.65
C TYR A 295 -13.00 -7.06 0.31
N GLN A 296 -13.04 -7.74 -0.84
CA GLN A 296 -14.18 -8.54 -1.26
C GLN A 296 -14.45 -9.70 -0.29
N GLN A 297 -13.42 -10.18 0.42
CA GLN A 297 -13.56 -11.22 1.44
C GLN A 297 -14.47 -10.81 2.62
N VAL A 298 -14.63 -9.51 2.86
CA VAL A 298 -15.45 -8.98 3.96
C VAL A 298 -16.93 -9.29 3.73
N GLU A 299 -17.37 -9.17 2.48
CA GLU A 299 -18.76 -9.42 2.05
C GLU A 299 -18.93 -10.79 1.37
N ALA A 300 -17.91 -11.64 1.37
CA ALA A 300 -17.97 -12.96 0.77
C ALA A 300 -18.99 -13.87 1.48
N GLU A 301 -19.64 -14.75 0.72
CA GLU A 301 -20.62 -15.72 1.24
C GLU A 301 -20.00 -16.69 2.28
N GLY A 302 -18.68 -16.93 2.16
CA GLY A 302 -17.89 -17.73 3.09
C GLY A 302 -17.66 -17.08 4.46
N ARG A 303 -18.04 -15.81 4.68
CA ARG A 303 -17.72 -15.09 5.90
C ARG A 303 -18.44 -15.68 7.12
N LEU A 304 -17.66 -16.11 8.11
CA LEU A 304 -18.18 -16.64 9.37
C LEU A 304 -18.70 -15.52 10.27
N ARG A 305 -19.88 -15.71 10.87
CA ARG A 305 -20.54 -14.71 11.75
C ARG A 305 -21.12 -15.28 13.05
N GLN A 306 -21.26 -16.59 13.15
CA GLN A 306 -21.93 -17.25 14.28
C GLN A 306 -20.95 -18.19 14.98
N PRO A 307 -20.58 -17.92 16.25
CA PRO A 307 -19.81 -18.85 17.05
C PRO A 307 -20.60 -20.14 17.30
N VAL A 308 -19.86 -21.26 17.35
CA VAL A 308 -20.41 -22.60 17.54
C VAL A 308 -19.62 -23.33 18.62
N VAL A 309 -20.31 -23.97 19.56
CA VAL A 309 -19.72 -24.85 20.56
C VAL A 309 -20.43 -26.20 20.47
N LYS A 310 -19.69 -27.26 20.16
CA LYS A 310 -20.17 -28.64 20.04
C LYS A 310 -21.43 -28.74 19.15
N GLY A 311 -21.39 -28.07 17.99
CA GLY A 311 -22.49 -28.06 17.02
C GLY A 311 -23.68 -27.16 17.35
N SER A 312 -23.66 -26.44 18.49
CA SER A 312 -24.72 -25.51 18.89
C SER A 312 -24.27 -24.05 18.77
N ASN A 313 -25.17 -23.17 18.34
CA ASN A 313 -24.90 -21.73 18.28
C ASN A 313 -24.56 -21.19 19.68
N ALA A 314 -23.55 -20.35 19.75
CA ALA A 314 -23.09 -19.71 20.98
C ALA A 314 -22.76 -18.22 20.75
N THR A 315 -22.65 -17.46 21.84
CA THR A 315 -22.04 -16.12 21.81
C THR A 315 -20.50 -16.23 21.74
N ALA A 316 -19.82 -15.17 21.30
CA ALA A 316 -18.36 -15.19 21.23
C ALA A 316 -17.74 -15.38 22.62
N THR A 317 -18.32 -14.77 23.65
CA THR A 317 -17.88 -14.92 25.05
C THR A 317 -18.04 -16.36 25.55
N GLU A 318 -19.13 -17.05 25.21
CA GLU A 318 -19.33 -18.46 25.56
C GLU A 318 -18.34 -19.37 24.83
N ALA A 319 -18.11 -19.13 23.54
CA ALA A 319 -17.16 -19.91 22.76
C ALA A 319 -15.72 -19.73 23.26
N VAL A 320 -15.30 -18.50 23.59
CA VAL A 320 -14.00 -18.22 24.20
C VAL A 320 -13.86 -18.85 25.57
N ARG A 321 -14.91 -18.82 26.42
CA ARG A 321 -14.88 -19.47 27.73
C ARG A 321 -14.74 -20.99 27.59
N ALA A 322 -15.54 -21.62 26.74
CA ALA A 322 -15.48 -23.05 26.48
C ALA A 322 -14.10 -23.46 25.93
N ALA A 323 -13.52 -22.67 25.03
CA ALA A 323 -12.17 -22.88 24.53
C ALA A 323 -11.13 -22.76 25.66
N GLY A 324 -11.24 -21.75 26.53
CA GLY A 324 -10.37 -21.58 27.68
C GLY A 324 -10.44 -22.76 28.67
N GLU A 325 -11.62 -23.33 28.90
CA GLU A 325 -11.79 -24.52 29.76
C GLU A 325 -11.13 -25.77 29.17
N ILE A 326 -11.26 -25.99 27.85
CA ILE A 326 -10.58 -27.09 27.15
C ILE A 326 -9.06 -26.89 27.22
N LEU A 327 -8.57 -25.69 26.90
CA LEU A 327 -7.13 -25.39 26.93
C LEU A 327 -6.54 -25.45 28.35
N LYS A 328 -7.33 -25.10 29.37
CA LYS A 328 -6.90 -25.21 30.76
C LYS A 328 -6.76 -26.67 31.19
N SER A 329 -7.69 -27.52 30.79
CA SER A 329 -7.75 -28.93 31.20
C SER A 329 -6.82 -29.86 30.42
N SER A 330 -6.50 -29.55 29.16
CA SER A 330 -5.55 -30.35 28.37
C SER A 330 -4.10 -30.00 28.68
N GLU A 331 -3.23 -31.02 28.71
CA GLU A 331 -1.76 -30.87 28.80
C GLU A 331 -1.08 -31.19 27.46
N LYS A 332 -1.82 -31.64 26.45
CA LYS A 332 -1.33 -32.14 25.16
C LYS A 332 -1.82 -31.23 24.02
N ILE A 333 -1.41 -29.98 24.07
CA ILE A 333 -1.91 -28.91 23.20
C ILE A 333 -0.91 -28.63 22.09
N ALA A 334 -1.42 -28.54 20.86
CA ALA A 334 -0.73 -27.91 19.74
C ALA A 334 -1.45 -26.62 19.33
N ILE A 335 -0.67 -25.63 18.92
CA ILE A 335 -1.18 -24.37 18.36
C ILE A 335 -0.75 -24.30 16.90
N VAL A 336 -1.71 -24.19 15.98
CA VAL A 336 -1.46 -23.87 14.56
C VAL A 336 -1.69 -22.37 14.38
N ALA A 337 -0.60 -21.61 14.39
CA ALA A 337 -0.61 -20.16 14.27
C ALA A 337 -0.66 -19.72 12.80
N SER A 338 -1.19 -18.51 12.56
CA SER A 338 -1.17 -17.87 11.25
C SER A 338 -0.19 -16.70 11.19
N THR A 339 0.61 -16.67 10.14
CA THR A 339 1.46 -15.52 9.79
C THR A 339 0.67 -14.35 9.15
N HIS A 340 -0.66 -14.46 9.09
CA HIS A 340 -1.57 -13.33 8.82
C HIS A 340 -1.99 -12.56 10.09
N SER A 341 -1.77 -13.12 11.28
CA SER A 341 -2.05 -12.43 12.54
C SER A 341 -1.12 -11.23 12.74
N SER A 342 -1.61 -10.19 13.42
CA SER A 342 -0.82 -9.00 13.72
C SER A 342 0.25 -9.29 14.78
N VAL A 343 1.21 -8.39 14.96
CA VAL A 343 2.28 -8.52 15.98
C VAL A 343 1.67 -8.67 17.38
N GLU A 344 0.62 -7.90 17.69
CA GLU A 344 -0.06 -7.96 18.98
C GLU A 344 -0.73 -9.31 19.23
N GLU A 345 -1.35 -9.87 18.19
CA GLU A 345 -2.02 -11.17 18.24
C GLU A 345 -1.03 -12.32 18.39
N GLN A 346 0.05 -12.27 17.62
CA GLN A 346 1.14 -13.24 17.70
C GLN A 346 1.80 -13.25 19.07
N TYR A 347 1.94 -12.08 19.71
CA TYR A 347 2.44 -11.96 21.06
C TYR A 347 1.54 -12.64 22.10
N TYR A 348 0.24 -12.40 22.09
CA TYR A 348 -0.65 -13.10 23.04
C TYR A 348 -0.72 -14.61 22.79
N LEU A 349 -0.62 -15.05 21.53
CA LEU A 349 -0.47 -16.47 21.20
C LEU A 349 0.85 -17.04 21.73
N SER A 350 1.96 -16.30 21.65
CA SER A 350 3.26 -16.78 22.15
C SER A 350 3.26 -16.92 23.67
N GLN A 351 2.61 -16.00 24.38
CA GLN A 351 2.40 -16.08 25.82
C GLN A 351 1.51 -17.27 26.20
N LEU A 352 0.41 -17.51 25.47
CA LEU A 352 -0.44 -18.68 25.67
C LEU A 352 0.33 -19.99 25.44
N ALA A 353 1.14 -20.04 24.37
CA ALA A 353 1.98 -21.20 24.05
C ALA A 353 2.97 -21.50 25.18
N ARG A 354 3.65 -20.47 25.72
CA ARG A 354 4.58 -20.60 26.85
C ARG A 354 3.88 -21.06 28.13
N SER A 355 2.71 -20.49 28.44
CA SER A 355 1.89 -20.84 29.60
C SER A 355 1.52 -22.32 29.63
N LYS A 356 1.08 -22.88 28.49
CA LYS A 356 0.73 -24.31 28.36
C LYS A 356 1.87 -25.21 27.90
N LYS A 357 3.07 -24.67 27.69
CA LYS A 357 4.20 -25.37 27.03
C LYS A 357 3.76 -26.07 25.73
N ALA A 358 2.83 -25.45 25.01
CA ALA A 358 2.26 -25.98 23.78
C ALA A 358 3.26 -25.83 22.64
N LYS A 359 3.33 -26.84 21.77
CA LYS A 359 4.12 -26.74 20.54
C LYS A 359 3.38 -25.88 19.52
N VAL A 360 4.08 -24.92 18.93
CA VAL A 360 3.54 -24.03 17.91
C VAL A 360 3.98 -24.52 16.53
N PHE A 361 3.01 -24.59 15.62
CA PHE A 361 3.17 -24.91 14.22
C PHE A 361 2.65 -23.73 13.39
N ALA A 362 3.21 -23.55 12.21
CA ALA A 362 2.71 -22.61 11.22
C ALA A 362 3.00 -23.16 9.82
N VAL A 363 2.17 -22.78 8.85
CA VAL A 363 2.26 -23.23 7.46
C VAL A 363 2.82 -22.10 6.60
N GLN A 364 3.74 -22.43 5.70
CA GLN A 364 4.23 -21.49 4.68
C GLN A 364 3.19 -21.35 3.58
N HIS A 365 2.84 -20.11 3.27
CA HIS A 365 2.05 -19.80 2.07
C HIS A 365 2.97 -19.20 1.03
N LEU A 366 3.53 -20.05 0.16
CA LEU A 366 4.44 -19.62 -0.89
C LEU A 366 3.70 -19.45 -2.22
N GLY A 367 4.14 -18.45 -3.00
CA GLY A 367 3.69 -18.24 -4.37
C GLY A 367 4.80 -17.67 -5.25
N GLU A 368 4.49 -17.44 -6.52
CA GLU A 368 5.45 -16.91 -7.49
C GLU A 368 5.72 -15.42 -7.21
N GLU A 369 6.98 -14.99 -7.11
CA GLU A 369 7.30 -13.57 -6.92
C GLU A 369 7.35 -12.84 -8.28
N ASP A 370 6.94 -11.56 -8.30
CA ASP A 370 6.86 -10.78 -9.55
C ASP A 370 7.99 -9.75 -9.73
N GLY A 371 8.94 -9.71 -8.80
CA GLY A 371 10.04 -8.74 -8.81
C GLY A 371 9.63 -7.31 -8.46
N LEU A 372 8.35 -7.06 -8.13
CA LEU A 372 7.78 -5.75 -7.84
C LEU A 372 7.17 -5.71 -6.43
N LEU A 373 5.85 -5.92 -6.30
CA LEU A 373 5.09 -5.78 -5.06
C LEU A 373 4.36 -7.05 -4.63
N GLN A 374 4.58 -8.17 -5.33
CA GLN A 374 4.10 -9.48 -4.94
C GLN A 374 5.30 -10.37 -4.62
N SER A 375 5.58 -10.56 -3.33
CA SER A 375 6.69 -11.41 -2.88
C SER A 375 6.32 -12.89 -2.84
N ALA A 376 7.34 -13.75 -2.66
CA ALA A 376 7.17 -15.19 -2.55
C ALA A 376 6.37 -15.61 -1.31
N ASP A 377 6.63 -14.98 -0.16
CA ASP A 377 5.83 -15.18 1.06
C ASP A 377 4.49 -14.44 0.93
N ARG A 378 3.39 -15.21 0.86
CA ARG A 378 2.02 -14.72 0.69
C ARG A 378 1.35 -14.33 2.00
N THR A 379 2.14 -14.10 3.03
CA THR A 379 1.65 -13.65 4.33
C THR A 379 2.34 -12.35 4.75
N PRO A 380 1.62 -11.43 5.40
CA PRO A 380 2.15 -10.10 5.70
C PRO A 380 3.11 -10.08 6.88
N ASN A 381 3.16 -11.13 7.71
CA ASN A 381 3.72 -11.02 9.06
C ASN A 381 4.46 -12.25 9.57
N THR A 382 5.12 -13.01 8.68
CA THR A 382 6.06 -14.07 9.08
C THR A 382 7.16 -13.52 9.99
N ARG A 383 7.74 -12.36 9.66
CA ARG A 383 8.78 -11.73 10.49
C ARG A 383 8.25 -11.28 11.85
N GLY A 384 6.99 -10.88 11.95
CA GLY A 384 6.33 -10.65 13.24
C GLY A 384 6.31 -11.88 14.13
N SER A 385 6.03 -13.06 13.55
CA SER A 385 5.96 -14.30 14.34
C SER A 385 7.33 -14.70 14.92
N LEU A 386 8.42 -14.34 14.23
CA LEU A 386 9.78 -14.54 14.69
C LEU A 386 10.18 -13.52 15.76
N VAL A 387 9.90 -12.23 15.53
CA VAL A 387 10.21 -11.14 16.48
C VAL A 387 9.44 -11.29 17.80
N THR A 388 8.19 -11.75 17.74
CA THR A 388 7.39 -12.02 18.96
C THR A 388 7.80 -13.30 19.70
N GLY A 389 8.71 -14.09 19.11
CA GLY A 389 9.11 -15.40 19.61
C GLY A 389 7.96 -16.41 19.62
N LEU A 390 6.94 -16.21 18.78
CA LEU A 390 5.87 -17.19 18.54
C LEU A 390 6.43 -18.40 17.77
N LEU A 391 7.26 -18.11 16.76
CA LEU A 391 8.03 -19.11 16.02
C LEU A 391 9.52 -18.91 16.30
N SER A 392 10.27 -20.01 16.36
CA SER A 392 11.73 -20.00 16.45
C SER A 392 12.44 -20.12 15.10
N ASP A 393 11.71 -20.57 14.09
CA ASP A 393 12.19 -20.80 12.72
C ASP A 393 11.06 -20.49 11.73
N LEU A 394 11.35 -20.48 10.44
CA LEU A 394 10.35 -20.27 9.40
C LEU A 394 9.23 -21.32 9.49
N PRO A 395 7.99 -20.98 9.08
CA PRO A 395 6.89 -21.93 9.02
C PRO A 395 7.27 -23.17 8.19
N SER A 396 6.55 -24.29 8.36
CA SER A 396 6.80 -25.51 7.58
C SER A 396 5.91 -25.55 6.32
N ALA A 397 6.29 -26.35 5.32
CA ALA A 397 5.48 -26.47 4.09
C ALA A 397 4.09 -27.07 4.35
N ASP A 398 3.98 -27.97 5.33
CA ASP A 398 2.74 -28.63 5.73
C ASP A 398 2.76 -28.95 7.24
N LEU A 399 1.70 -29.61 7.71
CA LEU A 399 1.52 -30.01 9.11
C LEU A 399 1.83 -31.49 9.37
N SER A 400 2.72 -32.13 8.59
CA SER A 400 3.04 -33.57 8.72
C SER A 400 3.58 -33.96 10.11
N ASP A 401 4.35 -33.09 10.77
CA ASP A 401 4.82 -33.33 12.13
C ASP A 401 3.67 -33.30 13.16
N LEU A 402 2.73 -32.35 13.00
CA LEU A 402 1.52 -32.32 13.82
C LEU A 402 0.65 -33.57 13.57
N ALA A 403 0.48 -33.97 12.31
CA ALA A 403 -0.25 -35.18 11.94
C ALA A 403 0.32 -36.43 12.65
N SER A 404 1.65 -36.56 12.66
CA SER A 404 2.35 -37.65 13.36
C SER A 404 2.12 -37.64 14.87
N GLN A 405 2.10 -36.44 15.48
CA GLN A 405 1.85 -36.27 16.92
C GLN A 405 0.39 -36.54 17.31
N ILE A 406 -0.56 -36.24 16.42
CA ILE A 406 -1.97 -36.61 16.58
C ILE A 406 -2.11 -38.14 16.52
N ASP A 407 -1.49 -38.78 15.52
CA ASP A 407 -1.58 -40.22 15.36
C ASP A 407 -0.92 -41.00 16.51
N SER A 408 0.14 -40.46 17.12
CA SER A 408 0.77 -41.03 18.30
C SER A 408 0.01 -40.74 19.61
N GLY A 409 -1.03 -39.89 19.58
CA GLY A 409 -1.74 -39.42 20.78
C GLY A 409 -0.91 -38.50 21.70
N ALA A 410 0.14 -37.89 21.15
CA ALA A 410 0.94 -36.88 21.83
C ALA A 410 0.22 -35.52 21.89
N VAL A 411 -0.69 -35.27 20.94
CA VAL A 411 -1.59 -34.11 20.89
C VAL A 411 -3.03 -34.60 20.98
N ASP A 412 -3.83 -34.03 21.88
CA ASP A 412 -5.27 -34.30 22.00
C ASP A 412 -6.14 -33.06 21.75
N THR A 413 -5.53 -31.87 21.71
CA THR A 413 -6.22 -30.59 21.55
C THR A 413 -5.44 -29.70 20.60
N VAL A 414 -6.12 -29.12 19.61
CA VAL A 414 -5.51 -28.23 18.62
C VAL A 414 -6.24 -26.88 18.65
N LEU A 415 -5.49 -25.81 18.87
CA LEU A 415 -5.95 -24.44 18.62
C LEU A 415 -5.42 -23.98 17.26
N ALA A 416 -6.30 -23.84 16.28
CA ALA A 416 -5.95 -23.39 14.94
C ALA A 416 -6.47 -21.98 14.67
N VAL A 417 -5.60 -21.13 14.13
CA VAL A 417 -5.88 -19.72 13.86
C VAL A 417 -5.78 -19.49 12.36
N HIS A 418 -6.90 -19.12 11.73
CA HIS A 418 -7.06 -18.77 10.30
C HIS A 418 -6.57 -19.80 9.27
N GLU A 419 -6.02 -20.93 9.69
CA GLU A 419 -5.45 -21.96 8.84
C GLU A 419 -6.46 -23.07 8.55
N ASP A 420 -6.53 -23.51 7.28
CA ASP A 420 -7.27 -24.73 6.92
C ASP A 420 -6.37 -25.95 7.10
N LEU A 421 -6.55 -26.63 8.23
CA LEU A 421 -5.77 -27.81 8.59
C LEU A 421 -5.81 -28.91 7.52
N VAL A 422 -6.93 -29.05 6.80
CA VAL A 422 -7.06 -30.05 5.73
C VAL A 422 -6.23 -29.66 4.52
N ALA A 423 -6.30 -28.40 4.11
CA ALA A 423 -5.47 -27.87 3.03
C ALA A 423 -3.97 -27.93 3.38
N ALA A 424 -3.65 -27.82 4.67
CA ALA A 424 -2.29 -27.93 5.21
C ALA A 424 -1.81 -29.39 5.46
N GLY A 425 -2.57 -30.39 5.02
CA GLY A 425 -2.12 -31.79 4.96
C GLY A 425 -2.69 -32.73 6.03
N LEU A 426 -3.55 -32.27 6.94
CA LEU A 426 -4.24 -33.17 7.87
C LEU A 426 -5.44 -33.84 7.21
N THR A 427 -5.70 -35.09 7.57
CA THR A 427 -6.93 -35.80 7.18
C THR A 427 -8.07 -35.51 8.15
N GLU A 428 -9.33 -35.59 7.69
CA GLU A 428 -10.49 -35.46 8.58
C GLU A 428 -10.47 -36.49 9.72
N ALA A 429 -9.96 -37.71 9.45
CA ALA A 429 -9.81 -38.76 10.43
C ALA A 429 -8.79 -38.41 11.53
N GLN A 430 -7.73 -37.67 11.22
CA GLN A 430 -6.80 -37.15 12.22
C GLN A 430 -7.44 -36.02 13.03
N ILE A 431 -8.13 -35.09 12.38
CA ILE A 431 -8.82 -33.98 13.05
C ILE A 431 -9.89 -34.52 14.03
N ALA A 432 -10.60 -35.59 13.67
CA ALA A 432 -11.58 -36.22 14.54
C ALA A 432 -11.00 -36.86 15.83
N LYS A 433 -9.68 -37.09 15.90
CA LYS A 433 -9.01 -37.62 17.10
C LYS A 433 -8.74 -36.55 18.17
N VAL A 434 -8.86 -35.27 17.82
CA VAL A 434 -8.51 -34.15 18.71
C VAL A 434 -9.70 -33.22 18.96
N GLN A 435 -9.64 -32.46 20.05
CA GLN A 435 -10.52 -31.33 20.28
C GLN A 435 -10.01 -30.13 19.47
N LEU A 436 -10.63 -29.88 18.31
CA LEU A 436 -10.29 -28.73 17.47
C LEU A 436 -11.02 -27.46 17.93
N ILE A 437 -10.25 -26.45 18.32
CA ILE A 437 -10.68 -25.07 18.53
C ILE A 437 -10.20 -24.25 17.34
N GLN A 438 -11.12 -23.73 16.53
CA GLN A 438 -10.81 -22.97 15.32
C GLN A 438 -11.21 -21.50 15.49
N VAL A 439 -10.23 -20.60 15.36
CA VAL A 439 -10.47 -19.16 15.17
C VAL A 439 -10.34 -18.88 13.67
N ALA A 440 -11.34 -18.28 13.04
CA ALA A 440 -11.33 -18.06 11.59
C ALA A 440 -12.22 -16.89 11.16
N THR A 441 -11.91 -16.28 10.01
CA THR A 441 -12.80 -15.31 9.36
C THR A 441 -13.68 -15.93 8.27
N GLN A 442 -13.20 -16.97 7.60
CA GLN A 442 -13.86 -17.62 6.44
C GLN A 442 -14.11 -19.10 6.72
N LYS A 443 -15.14 -19.65 6.05
CA LYS A 443 -15.39 -21.09 6.01
C LYS A 443 -14.25 -21.82 5.29
N SER A 444 -13.88 -22.96 5.83
CA SER A 444 -12.88 -23.90 5.32
C SER A 444 -13.27 -25.34 5.68
N ALA A 445 -12.54 -26.34 5.18
CA ALA A 445 -12.78 -27.72 5.56
C ALA A 445 -12.55 -27.94 7.07
N SER A 446 -11.49 -27.36 7.65
CA SER A 446 -11.24 -27.41 9.09
C SER A 446 -12.36 -26.79 9.94
N THR A 447 -12.96 -25.68 9.51
CA THR A 447 -14.02 -25.01 10.30
C THR A 447 -15.27 -25.85 10.48
N ALA A 448 -15.58 -26.75 9.53
CA ALA A 448 -16.72 -27.65 9.62
C ALA A 448 -16.51 -28.78 10.63
N LEU A 449 -15.26 -29.10 10.96
CA LEU A 449 -14.86 -30.17 11.87
C LEU A 449 -14.58 -29.66 13.30
N ALA A 450 -14.61 -28.35 13.51
CA ALA A 450 -14.23 -27.73 14.78
C ALA A 450 -15.24 -28.07 15.90
N ALA A 451 -14.73 -28.55 17.04
CA ALA A 451 -15.52 -28.71 18.25
C ALA A 451 -15.94 -27.35 18.82
N ILE A 452 -15.08 -26.33 18.68
CA ILE A 452 -15.39 -24.94 18.97
C ILE A 452 -14.95 -24.09 17.78
N LEU A 453 -15.89 -23.34 17.21
CA LEU A 453 -15.64 -22.36 16.16
C LEU A 453 -15.86 -20.95 16.72
N ILE A 454 -14.81 -20.12 16.62
CA ILE A 454 -14.83 -18.72 17.05
C ILE A 454 -14.59 -17.84 15.81
N PRO A 455 -15.66 -17.35 15.15
CA PRO A 455 -15.53 -16.36 14.11
C PRO A 455 -14.92 -15.06 14.65
N SER A 456 -14.01 -14.46 13.89
CA SER A 456 -13.33 -13.23 14.31
C SER A 456 -13.33 -12.15 13.23
N LEU A 457 -12.66 -11.03 13.54
CA LEU A 457 -12.60 -9.84 12.71
C LEU A 457 -11.50 -9.93 11.64
N THR A 458 -11.81 -9.50 10.42
CA THR A 458 -10.82 -9.33 9.34
C THR A 458 -9.89 -8.17 9.61
N VAL A 459 -8.79 -8.09 8.86
CA VAL A 459 -7.84 -6.96 8.92
C VAL A 459 -8.52 -5.60 8.73
N PHE A 460 -9.63 -5.52 7.99
CA PHE A 460 -10.36 -4.26 7.77
C PHE A 460 -11.31 -3.86 8.91
N GLU A 461 -11.53 -4.74 9.89
CA GLU A 461 -12.45 -4.54 11.00
C GLU A 461 -11.72 -4.37 12.35
N ARG A 462 -10.39 -4.49 12.34
CA ARG A 462 -9.53 -4.37 13.51
C ARG A 462 -8.31 -3.49 13.21
N SER A 463 -7.63 -3.07 14.27
CA SER A 463 -6.36 -2.34 14.16
C SER A 463 -5.23 -3.21 14.69
N GLY A 464 -4.01 -2.98 14.21
CA GLY A 464 -2.83 -3.70 14.64
C GLY A 464 -1.61 -3.31 13.83
N SER A 465 -0.57 -4.13 13.89
CA SER A 465 0.67 -3.90 13.16
C SER A 465 1.24 -5.16 12.52
N PHE A 466 2.02 -4.96 11.48
CA PHE A 466 2.76 -5.99 10.75
C PHE A 466 4.23 -5.60 10.61
N ILE A 467 5.10 -6.61 10.49
CA ILE A 467 6.52 -6.46 10.20
C ILE A 467 6.75 -7.09 8.83
N ASN A 468 6.98 -6.23 7.84
CA ASN A 468 7.11 -6.62 6.44
C ASN A 468 8.49 -7.24 6.15
N GLN A 469 8.74 -7.58 4.88
CA GLN A 469 9.96 -8.23 4.40
C GLN A 469 11.27 -7.48 4.70
N GLN A 470 11.21 -6.17 4.92
CA GLN A 470 12.35 -5.31 5.25
C GLN A 470 12.58 -5.17 6.76
N PHE A 471 11.87 -5.94 7.60
CA PHE A 471 11.75 -5.66 9.03
C PHE A 471 11.25 -4.24 9.31
N ARG A 472 10.34 -3.74 8.47
CA ARG A 472 9.64 -2.48 8.70
C ARG A 472 8.34 -2.74 9.43
N LEU A 473 8.24 -2.20 10.64
CA LEU A 473 7.04 -2.18 11.45
C LEU A 473 6.07 -1.13 10.88
N GLN A 474 4.89 -1.58 10.47
CA GLN A 474 3.82 -0.75 9.90
C GLN A 474 2.51 -0.98 10.65
N LYS A 475 1.76 0.10 10.89
CA LYS A 475 0.44 0.03 11.55
C LYS A 475 -0.69 0.09 10.52
N PHE A 476 -1.80 -0.56 10.83
CA PHE A 476 -3.07 -0.45 10.12
C PHE A 476 -4.21 -0.19 11.09
N HIS A 477 -5.31 0.36 10.57
CA HIS A 477 -6.47 0.76 11.36
C HIS A 477 -7.74 0.06 10.88
N ALA A 478 -8.67 -0.15 11.82
CA ALA A 478 -10.01 -0.62 11.51
C ALA A 478 -10.69 0.38 10.56
N VAL A 479 -11.15 -0.12 9.42
CA VAL A 479 -11.75 0.68 8.35
C VAL A 479 -13.28 0.73 8.52
N ILE A 480 -13.88 -0.41 8.84
CA ILE A 480 -15.31 -0.58 9.05
C ILE A 480 -15.56 -1.25 10.40
N PRO A 481 -16.77 -1.10 10.99
CA PRO A 481 -17.13 -1.88 12.16
C PRO A 481 -17.22 -3.37 11.82
N GLY A 482 -16.76 -4.22 12.73
CA GLY A 482 -16.95 -5.67 12.64
C GLY A 482 -18.42 -6.09 12.81
N PRO A 483 -18.78 -7.32 12.39
CA PRO A 483 -20.10 -7.87 12.66
C PRO A 483 -20.42 -7.88 14.16
N ALA A 484 -21.66 -7.54 14.51
CA ALA A 484 -22.09 -7.46 15.90
C ALA A 484 -21.90 -8.80 16.63
N GLY A 485 -21.34 -8.74 17.84
CA GLY A 485 -21.13 -9.91 18.69
C GLY A 485 -19.84 -10.69 18.42
N LEU A 486 -19.05 -10.32 17.40
CA LEU A 486 -17.72 -10.89 17.18
C LEU A 486 -16.64 -10.16 17.98
N LEU A 487 -15.57 -10.88 18.30
CA LEU A 487 -14.38 -10.35 18.98
C LEU A 487 -13.19 -10.32 18.01
N SER A 488 -12.26 -9.39 18.23
CA SER A 488 -10.98 -9.40 17.52
C SER A 488 -10.12 -10.58 17.99
N ASP A 489 -9.20 -11.02 17.13
CA ASP A 489 -8.23 -12.07 17.50
C ASP A 489 -7.43 -11.67 18.74
N LEU A 490 -7.01 -10.40 18.85
CA LEU A 490 -6.32 -9.87 20.04
C LEU A 490 -7.12 -10.11 21.32
N GLN A 491 -8.41 -9.79 21.30
CA GLN A 491 -9.31 -9.95 22.43
C GLN A 491 -9.54 -11.44 22.76
N ILE A 492 -9.66 -12.29 21.73
CA ILE A 492 -9.78 -13.74 21.88
C ILE A 492 -8.54 -14.32 22.56
N PHE A 493 -7.34 -14.03 22.05
CA PHE A 493 -6.10 -14.61 22.56
C PHE A 493 -5.74 -14.12 23.95
N ALA A 494 -5.93 -12.83 24.23
CA ALA A 494 -5.77 -12.29 25.58
C ALA A 494 -6.74 -12.96 26.58
N SER A 495 -8.00 -13.16 26.18
CA SER A 495 -8.99 -13.84 27.01
C SER A 495 -8.61 -15.30 27.27
N LEU A 496 -8.17 -16.04 26.24
CA LEU A 496 -7.75 -17.44 26.38
C LEU A 496 -6.54 -17.57 27.31
N LYS A 497 -5.53 -16.69 27.18
CA LYS A 497 -4.37 -16.64 28.08
C LYS A 497 -4.82 -16.48 29.54
N SER A 498 -5.62 -15.46 29.85
CA SER A 498 -6.08 -15.21 31.23
C SER A 498 -6.92 -16.36 31.78
N LEU A 499 -7.83 -16.93 30.98
CA LEU A 499 -8.66 -18.07 31.42
C LEU A 499 -7.83 -19.30 31.76
N VAL A 500 -6.80 -19.59 30.96
CA VAL A 500 -5.86 -20.68 31.21
C VAL A 500 -5.08 -20.47 32.50
N GLU A 501 -4.70 -19.23 32.79
CA GLU A 501 -4.02 -18.83 34.05
C GLU A 501 -4.98 -18.83 35.26
N GLY A 502 -6.27 -19.09 35.05
CA GLY A 502 -7.29 -19.13 36.10
C GLY A 502 -7.86 -17.76 36.47
N GLU A 503 -7.57 -16.75 35.66
CA GLU A 503 -8.14 -15.41 35.77
C GLU A 503 -9.44 -15.29 34.96
N THR A 504 -10.09 -14.13 35.06
CA THR A 504 -11.24 -13.80 34.22
C THR A 504 -10.79 -13.42 32.81
N ALA A 505 -11.69 -13.55 31.83
CA ALA A 505 -11.39 -13.17 30.44
C ALA A 505 -10.95 -11.68 30.38
N ALA A 506 -9.71 -11.45 29.96
CA ALA A 506 -9.13 -10.11 29.89
C ALA A 506 -9.76 -9.28 28.77
N THR A 507 -9.85 -7.97 28.96
CA THR A 507 -10.18 -7.01 27.89
C THR A 507 -8.93 -6.22 27.51
N VAL A 508 -8.49 -6.33 26.27
CA VAL A 508 -7.21 -5.77 25.81
C VAL A 508 -7.42 -4.94 24.55
N GLN A 509 -6.88 -3.72 24.55
CA GLN A 509 -6.76 -2.89 23.35
C GLN A 509 -5.34 -2.98 22.79
N VAL A 510 -5.17 -2.57 21.52
CA VAL A 510 -3.86 -2.55 20.86
C VAL A 510 -2.83 -1.76 21.68
N LYS A 511 -3.22 -0.62 22.27
CA LYS A 511 -2.34 0.18 23.13
C LYS A 511 -1.82 -0.61 24.35
N ASP A 512 -2.64 -1.50 24.90
CA ASP A 512 -2.31 -2.25 26.11
C ASP A 512 -1.32 -3.36 25.76
N ALA A 513 -1.52 -4.01 24.60
CA ALA A 513 -0.56 -4.98 24.04
C ALA A 513 0.82 -4.36 23.82
N TRP A 514 0.88 -3.12 23.31
CA TRP A 514 2.14 -2.41 23.06
C TRP A 514 2.90 -2.04 24.34
N ASN A 515 2.22 -1.87 25.47
CA ASN A 515 2.92 -1.70 26.75
C ASN A 515 3.77 -2.93 27.07
N SER A 516 3.20 -4.13 26.94
CA SER A 516 3.93 -5.38 27.20
C SER A 516 4.98 -5.69 26.12
N LEU A 517 4.61 -5.57 24.83
CA LEU A 517 5.53 -5.78 23.70
C LEU A 517 6.81 -4.95 23.86
N SER A 518 6.66 -3.65 24.13
CA SER A 518 7.79 -2.72 24.26
C SER A 518 8.66 -2.93 25.48
N SER A 519 8.18 -3.69 26.48
CA SER A 519 8.95 -4.04 27.67
C SER A 519 9.62 -5.41 27.57
N GLU A 520 9.02 -6.35 26.83
CA GLU A 520 9.46 -7.76 26.80
C GLU A 520 10.27 -8.13 25.56
N ILE A 521 10.13 -7.38 24.45
CA ILE A 521 10.83 -7.65 23.20
C ILE A 521 11.84 -6.54 22.94
N GLU A 522 13.12 -6.92 22.88
CA GLU A 522 14.25 -6.01 22.73
C GLU A 522 14.16 -5.18 21.44
N GLU A 523 13.81 -5.80 20.32
CA GLU A 523 13.69 -5.16 19.01
C GLU A 523 12.55 -4.12 18.96
N LEU A 524 11.59 -4.20 19.90
CA LEU A 524 10.43 -3.32 20.00
C LEU A 524 10.53 -2.32 21.15
N GLN A 525 11.68 -2.24 21.81
CA GLN A 525 11.84 -1.46 23.04
C GLN A 525 11.56 0.04 22.82
N GLY A 526 10.74 0.62 23.70
CA GLY A 526 10.39 2.05 23.66
C GLY A 526 9.42 2.45 22.55
N ILE A 527 8.97 1.52 21.71
CA ILE A 527 8.00 1.78 20.64
C ILE A 527 6.58 1.68 21.22
N GLN A 528 5.71 2.59 20.79
CA GLN A 528 4.29 2.60 21.17
C GLN A 528 3.45 2.60 19.90
N PHE A 529 2.26 1.99 19.92
CA PHE A 529 1.40 1.93 18.73
C PHE A 529 1.16 3.30 18.07
N ARG A 530 0.94 4.34 18.91
CA ARG A 530 0.70 5.71 18.45
C ARG A 530 1.95 6.38 17.88
N SER A 531 3.15 5.98 18.30
CA SER A 531 4.40 6.56 17.83
C SER A 531 4.90 5.94 16.53
N ILE A 532 4.38 4.79 16.10
CA ILE A 532 4.70 4.20 14.79
C ILE A 532 4.30 5.20 13.69
N PRO A 533 5.25 5.67 12.86
CA PRO A 533 4.96 6.59 11.76
C PRO A 533 3.99 5.98 10.76
N ASP A 534 3.28 6.83 10.01
CA ASP A 534 2.35 6.33 8.99
C ASP A 534 3.10 5.56 7.87
N ASP A 535 4.35 5.90 7.59
CA ASP A 535 5.20 5.17 6.63
C ASP A 535 5.97 4.00 7.26
N GLY A 536 5.65 3.69 8.52
CA GLY A 536 6.33 2.69 9.34
C GLY A 536 7.76 3.10 9.71
N GLN A 537 8.41 2.21 10.44
CA GLN A 537 9.81 2.36 10.85
C GLN A 537 10.53 1.03 10.77
N THR A 538 11.81 1.04 10.35
CA THR A 538 12.64 -0.16 10.35
C THR A 538 13.03 -0.52 11.78
N ILE A 539 12.93 -1.80 12.14
CA ILE A 539 13.43 -2.36 13.39
C ILE A 539 14.67 -3.23 13.12
N SER A 540 15.45 -3.51 14.17
CA SER A 540 16.60 -4.41 14.03
C SER A 540 16.13 -5.82 13.72
N ALA A 541 16.71 -6.44 12.68
CA ALA A 541 16.49 -7.85 12.39
C ALA A 541 17.35 -8.79 13.23
N GLY A 542 18.42 -8.28 13.85
CA GLY A 542 19.36 -9.06 14.65
C GLY A 542 19.80 -10.35 13.95
N ASN A 543 19.78 -11.46 14.69
CA ASN A 543 20.13 -12.78 14.15
C ASN A 543 19.07 -13.37 13.20
N LEU A 544 17.84 -12.85 13.22
CA LEU A 544 16.75 -13.33 12.37
C LEU A 544 17.02 -13.04 10.90
N ALA A 545 17.86 -12.06 10.59
CA ALA A 545 18.29 -11.76 9.22
C ALA A 545 19.01 -12.93 8.52
N ASN A 546 19.55 -13.89 9.28
CA ASN A 546 20.25 -15.06 8.74
C ASN A 546 19.31 -16.20 8.33
N LEU A 547 18.01 -16.11 8.65
CA LEU A 547 17.05 -17.13 8.26
C LEU A 547 16.84 -17.13 6.74
N PRO A 548 16.65 -18.31 6.12
CA PRO A 548 16.55 -18.44 4.66
C PRO A 548 15.15 -18.05 4.17
N PHE A 549 14.79 -16.77 4.30
CA PHE A 549 13.51 -16.26 3.83
C PHE A 549 13.34 -16.49 2.31
N PRO A 550 12.11 -16.73 1.83
CA PRO A 550 11.87 -17.12 0.44
C PRO A 550 11.97 -15.97 -0.56
N GLU A 551 11.88 -14.70 -0.13
CA GLU A 551 11.89 -13.55 -1.02
C GLU A 551 13.28 -13.30 -1.62
N LYS A 552 13.37 -13.00 -2.93
CA LYS A 552 14.64 -12.68 -3.57
C LYS A 552 14.83 -11.18 -3.73
N LYS A 553 14.11 -10.59 -4.69
CA LYS A 553 14.21 -9.17 -5.03
C LYS A 553 12.83 -8.64 -5.39
N SER A 554 12.52 -7.47 -4.88
CA SER A 554 11.28 -6.74 -5.13
C SER A 554 11.59 -5.25 -5.34
N LEU A 555 10.58 -4.42 -5.59
CA LEU A 555 10.74 -2.99 -5.92
C LEU A 555 11.68 -2.22 -4.98
N LYS A 556 11.62 -2.49 -3.67
CA LYS A 556 12.41 -1.81 -2.62
C LYS A 556 13.19 -2.77 -1.72
N PHE A 557 13.33 -4.03 -2.14
CA PHE A 557 13.97 -5.05 -1.31
C PHE A 557 14.89 -5.92 -2.16
N ASP A 558 16.10 -6.14 -1.69
CA ASP A 558 17.02 -7.14 -2.25
C ASP A 558 17.56 -7.96 -1.07
N ALA A 559 17.25 -9.26 -1.04
CA ALA A 559 17.61 -10.13 0.06
C ALA A 559 19.12 -10.21 0.29
N ARG A 560 19.94 -10.09 -0.78
CA ARG A 560 21.40 -10.12 -0.66
C ARG A 560 21.92 -8.84 -0.02
N GLU A 561 21.40 -7.69 -0.44
CA GLU A 561 21.76 -6.41 0.18
C GLU A 561 21.29 -6.36 1.63
N PHE A 562 20.06 -6.80 1.90
CA PHE A 562 19.51 -6.86 3.25
C PHE A 562 20.35 -7.71 4.20
N ALA A 563 20.73 -8.93 3.80
CA ALA A 563 21.57 -9.81 4.60
C ALA A 563 22.96 -9.17 4.87
N ARG A 564 23.55 -8.51 3.86
CA ARG A 564 24.84 -7.80 4.02
C ARG A 564 24.74 -6.64 5.01
N GLU A 565 23.70 -5.82 4.91
CA GLU A 565 23.48 -4.68 5.80
C GLU A 565 23.19 -5.14 7.22
N ALA A 566 22.40 -6.20 7.40
CA ALA A 566 22.05 -6.73 8.71
C ALA A 566 23.26 -7.35 9.45
N ILE A 567 24.23 -7.94 8.74
CA ILE A 567 25.44 -8.55 9.32
C ILE A 567 26.56 -7.50 9.53
N GLY A 568 26.37 -6.24 9.08
CA GLY A 568 27.34 -5.17 9.25
C GLY A 568 28.59 -5.31 8.39
N VAL A 569 28.55 -6.11 7.32
CA VAL A 569 29.68 -6.23 6.37
C VAL A 569 29.61 -5.07 5.37
N SER A 570 30.13 -3.91 5.77
CA SER A 570 30.40 -2.80 4.86
C SER A 570 31.46 -3.23 3.83
N GLU A 571 31.21 -2.98 2.55
CA GLU A 571 32.21 -3.14 1.48
C GLU A 571 33.53 -2.47 1.90
N ALA A 572 34.59 -3.26 2.03
CA ALA A 572 35.93 -2.74 1.92
C ALA A 572 36.14 -2.40 0.44
N SER A 573 36.04 -1.10 0.14
CA SER A 573 36.58 -0.34 -1.01
C SER A 573 36.65 -1.02 -2.38
#